data_AF-A0A7J4P5I9-F1
#
_entry.id   AF-A0A7J4P5I9-F1
#
_cell.length_a   1.000
_cell.length_b   1.000
_cell.length_c   1.000
_cell.angle_alpha   90.00
_cell.angle_beta   90.00
_cell.angle_gamma   90.00
#
_symmetry.space_group_name_H-M   'P 1'
#
loop_
_entity.id
_entity.type
_entity.pdbx_description
1 polymer ?
#
loop_
_entity_poly.entity_id
_entity_poly.type
_entity_poly.pdbx_seq_one_letter_code
_entity_poly.pdbx_strand_id
1 'polypeptide(L)'
;MENNQPLSILVGDKAFTEKYAGMLSKCTGKVVKPHIDRSKNIWFVKANSFQLFTLFKKVRVDTEYLELLLHQSGRQSSLLFIEGFFDAEGCVKIIKEPVRITPKICLDLTNTNKVYLEIIRSLLQEILGIEARYSIQKAFMGKDGFPRQQVYHLRIYKRASIRKFLENIETTKVKLPGL
;
A
#
# COMPACT_ATOMS: atom_id res chain seq x y z
N MET A 1 -18.44 24.15 16.08
CA MET A 1 -18.74 23.08 15.11
C MET A 1 -17.44 22.72 14.44
N GLU A 2 -16.85 21.56 14.76
CA GLU A 2 -15.64 21.11 14.07
C GLU A 2 -15.98 20.82 12.61
N ASN A 3 -15.21 21.41 11.69
CA ASN A 3 -15.34 21.20 10.26
C ASN A 3 -15.21 19.71 9.96
N ASN A 4 -16.33 19.07 9.61
CA ASN A 4 -16.42 17.67 9.23
C ASN A 4 -15.84 17.53 7.82
N GLN A 5 -14.52 17.60 7.69
CA GLN A 5 -13.84 17.47 6.40
C GLN A 5 -14.05 16.04 5.89
N PRO A 6 -14.57 15.87 4.66
CA PRO A 6 -14.76 14.54 4.10
C PRO A 6 -13.42 13.85 3.91
N LEU A 7 -13.33 12.60 4.37
CA LEU A 7 -12.19 11.76 4.05
C LEU A 7 -12.18 11.57 2.52
N SER A 8 -11.10 12.03 1.89
CA SER A 8 -10.90 11.93 0.45
C SER A 8 -9.54 11.31 0.19
N ILE A 9 -9.53 10.21 -0.56
CA ILE A 9 -8.29 9.65 -1.13
C ILE A 9 -8.35 9.85 -2.65
N LEU A 10 -7.29 10.41 -3.20
CA LEU A 10 -7.06 10.57 -4.63
C LEU A 10 -6.14 9.42 -5.10
N VAL A 11 -6.55 8.70 -6.13
CA VAL A 11 -5.80 7.56 -6.67
C VAL A 11 -5.87 7.57 -8.20
N GLY A 12 -4.76 7.29 -8.89
CA GLY A 12 -4.77 7.11 -10.35
C GLY A 12 -5.41 5.80 -10.82
N ASP A 13 -5.67 4.86 -9.90
CA ASP A 13 -6.05 3.49 -10.21
C ASP A 13 -7.52 3.20 -9.85
N LYS A 14 -8.32 2.87 -10.87
CA LYS A 14 -9.74 2.53 -10.73
C LYS A 14 -9.94 1.31 -9.82
N ALA A 15 -9.16 0.25 -10.01
CA ALA A 15 -9.36 -1.02 -9.30
C ALA A 15 -9.11 -0.86 -7.80
N PHE A 16 -8.04 -0.15 -7.43
CA PHE A 16 -7.80 0.21 -6.04
C PHE A 16 -8.91 1.11 -5.48
N THR A 17 -9.37 2.10 -6.24
CA THR A 17 -10.46 3.00 -5.82
C THR A 17 -11.76 2.24 -5.54
N GLU A 18 -12.13 1.30 -6.42
CA GLU A 18 -13.30 0.44 -6.25
C GLU A 18 -13.19 -0.44 -5.00
N LYS A 19 -12.04 -1.08 -4.82
CA LYS A 19 -11.76 -1.89 -3.63
C LYS A 19 -11.81 -1.07 -2.34
N TYR A 20 -11.20 0.11 -2.33
CA TYR A 20 -11.21 1.02 -1.19
C TYR A 20 -12.63 1.50 -0.85
N ALA A 21 -13.45 1.85 -1.85
CA ALA A 21 -14.86 2.20 -1.66
C ALA A 21 -15.66 1.03 -1.07
N GLY A 22 -15.41 -0.20 -1.52
CA GLY A 22 -16.00 -1.41 -0.96
C GLY A 22 -15.64 -1.61 0.52
N MET A 23 -14.38 -1.42 0.88
CA MET A 23 -13.93 -1.50 2.29
C MET A 23 -14.55 -0.41 3.16
N LEU A 24 -14.59 0.83 2.69
CA LEU A 24 -15.28 1.91 3.40
C LEU A 24 -16.77 1.63 3.58
N SER A 25 -17.41 1.01 2.58
CA SER A 25 -18.83 0.65 2.69
C SER A 25 -19.07 -0.37 3.79
N LYS A 26 -18.20 -1.39 3.88
CA LYS A 26 -18.23 -2.38 4.97
C LYS A 26 -18.01 -1.75 6.33
N CYS A 27 -17.02 -0.86 6.47
CA CYS A 27 -16.69 -0.23 7.75
C CYS A 27 -17.74 0.78 8.23
N THR A 28 -18.41 1.48 7.31
CA THR A 28 -19.37 2.55 7.66
C THR A 28 -20.82 2.10 7.65
N GLY A 29 -21.11 0.91 7.11
CA GLY A 29 -22.49 0.44 6.87
C GLY A 29 -23.25 1.27 5.82
N LYS A 30 -22.56 2.16 5.10
CA LYS A 30 -23.14 3.05 4.09
C LYS A 30 -22.60 2.69 2.72
N VAL A 31 -23.41 2.87 1.68
CA VAL A 31 -22.92 2.69 0.30
C VAL A 31 -21.96 3.84 -0.04
N VAL A 32 -20.68 3.51 -0.21
CA VAL A 32 -19.63 4.42 -0.66
C VAL A 32 -19.26 4.06 -2.10
N LYS A 33 -19.20 5.07 -2.98
CA LYS A 33 -18.94 4.87 -4.41
C LYS A 33 -17.59 5.46 -4.82
N PRO A 34 -16.88 4.82 -5.77
CA PRO A 34 -15.76 5.44 -6.46
C PRO A 34 -16.26 6.51 -7.44
N HIS A 35 -15.46 7.56 -7.61
CA HIS A 35 -15.72 8.67 -8.52
C HIS A 35 -14.50 8.91 -9.42
N ILE A 36 -14.71 9.51 -10.58
CA ILE A 36 -13.64 9.94 -11.49
C ILE A 36 -13.73 11.44 -11.74
N ASP A 37 -12.62 12.15 -11.52
CA ASP A 37 -12.40 13.49 -12.06
C ASP A 37 -11.74 13.34 -13.44
N ARG A 38 -12.55 13.43 -14.50
CA ARG A 38 -12.10 13.26 -15.89
C ARG A 38 -11.14 14.35 -16.34
N SER A 39 -11.21 15.54 -15.75
CA SER A 39 -10.32 16.66 -16.12
C SER A 39 -8.87 16.40 -15.71
N LYS A 40 -8.68 15.63 -14.64
CA LYS A 40 -7.37 15.27 -14.09
C LYS A 40 -6.99 13.81 -14.36
N ASN A 41 -7.92 13.02 -14.90
CA ASN A 41 -7.82 11.58 -15.03
C ASN A 41 -7.47 10.89 -13.69
N ILE A 42 -8.14 11.31 -12.61
CA ILE A 42 -7.92 10.81 -11.25
C ILE A 42 -9.20 10.18 -10.72
N TRP A 43 -9.09 8.99 -10.14
CA TRP A 43 -10.14 8.34 -9.38
C TRP A 43 -10.08 8.74 -7.92
N PHE A 44 -11.23 8.81 -7.25
CA PHE A 44 -11.27 9.17 -5.84
C PHE A 44 -12.47 8.58 -5.12
N VAL A 45 -12.37 8.48 -3.80
CA VAL A 45 -13.49 8.11 -2.93
C VAL A 45 -13.71 9.21 -1.91
N LYS A 46 -14.98 9.57 -1.68
CA LYS A 46 -15.37 10.47 -0.60
C LYS A 46 -16.26 9.74 0.38
N ALA A 47 -15.94 9.82 1.67
CA ALA A 47 -16.78 9.33 2.74
C ALA A 47 -16.82 10.33 3.89
N ASN A 48 -18.00 10.49 4.49
CA ASN A 48 -18.16 11.31 5.69
C ASN A 48 -18.30 10.40 6.91
N SER A 49 -17.22 10.26 7.67
CA SER A 49 -17.18 9.52 8.93
C SER A 49 -16.16 10.16 9.87
N PHE A 50 -16.67 10.80 10.93
CA PHE A 50 -15.85 11.43 11.95
C PHE A 50 -14.94 10.42 12.68
N GLN A 51 -15.45 9.20 12.90
CA GLN A 51 -14.70 8.11 13.54
C GLN A 51 -13.50 7.69 12.69
N LEU A 52 -13.70 7.46 11.39
CA LEU A 52 -12.61 7.11 10.49
C LEU A 52 -11.61 8.26 10.31
N PHE A 53 -12.11 9.50 10.20
CA PHE A 53 -11.25 10.67 10.16
C PHE A 53 -10.35 10.76 11.40
N THR A 54 -10.94 10.62 12.60
CA THR A 54 -10.20 10.64 13.86
C THR A 54 -9.18 9.52 13.96
N LEU A 55 -9.57 8.30 13.55
CA LEU A 55 -8.68 7.15 13.51
C LEU A 55 -7.47 7.40 12.59
N PHE A 56 -7.72 7.81 11.34
CA PHE A 56 -6.64 8.04 10.38
C PHE A 56 -5.74 9.22 10.78
N LYS A 57 -6.32 10.27 11.37
CA LYS A 57 -5.55 11.38 11.93
C LYS A 57 -4.60 10.88 13.03
N LYS A 58 -5.09 10.03 13.94
CA LYS A 58 -4.29 9.47 15.04
C LYS A 58 -3.18 8.56 14.52
N VAL A 59 -3.52 7.59 13.65
CA VAL A 59 -2.55 6.67 13.04
C VAL A 59 -1.44 7.39 12.27
N ARG A 60 -1.76 8.52 11.63
CA ARG A 60 -0.79 9.31 10.87
C ARG A 60 0.25 10.02 11.76
N VAL A 61 -0.13 10.42 12.96
CA VAL A 61 0.74 11.18 13.88
C VAL A 61 1.45 10.29 14.90
N ASP A 62 0.88 9.12 15.19
CA ASP A 62 1.34 8.20 16.23
C ASP A 62 1.47 6.80 15.63
N THR A 63 2.70 6.45 15.26
CA THR A 63 3.03 5.14 14.67
C THR A 63 3.01 4.03 15.72
N GLU A 64 3.24 4.33 17.00
CA GLU A 64 3.15 3.35 18.08
C GLU A 64 1.70 2.90 18.28
N TYR A 65 0.75 3.84 18.18
CA TYR A 65 -0.67 3.52 18.19
C TYR A 65 -1.07 2.62 17.01
N LEU A 66 -0.49 2.82 15.83
CA LEU A 66 -0.71 1.92 14.68
C LEU A 66 -0.19 0.50 14.97
N GLU A 67 1.02 0.37 15.49
CA GLU A 67 1.61 -0.93 15.85
C GLU A 67 0.75 -1.65 16.88
N LEU A 68 0.31 -0.94 17.93
CA LEU A 68 -0.59 -1.48 18.95
C LEU A 68 -1.89 -2.00 18.34
N LEU A 69 -2.52 -1.22 17.46
CA LEU A 69 -3.75 -1.63 16.77
C LEU A 69 -3.51 -2.91 15.95
N LEU A 70 -2.41 -3.00 15.23
CA LEU A 70 -2.09 -4.16 14.38
C LEU A 70 -1.85 -5.42 15.21
N HIS A 71 -1.15 -5.30 16.35
CA HIS A 71 -0.96 -6.42 17.27
C HIS A 71 -2.27 -6.91 17.90
N GLN A 72 -3.16 -5.99 18.25
CA GLN A 72 -4.46 -6.33 18.87
C GLN A 72 -5.48 -6.88 17.88
N SER A 73 -5.40 -6.48 16.60
CA SER A 73 -6.43 -6.79 15.59
C SER A 73 -6.26 -8.16 14.92
N GLY A 74 -5.19 -8.90 15.27
CA GLY A 74 -4.92 -10.25 14.82
C GLY A 74 -4.47 -10.38 13.35
N ARG A 75 -4.15 -11.62 12.96
CA ARG A 75 -3.52 -11.96 11.68
C ARG A 75 -4.22 -11.38 10.44
N GLN A 76 -5.55 -11.47 10.40
CA GLN A 76 -6.32 -11.04 9.22
C GLN A 76 -6.23 -9.52 9.01
N SER A 77 -6.29 -8.74 10.08
CA SER A 77 -6.20 -7.28 10.01
C SER A 77 -4.83 -6.83 9.54
N SER A 78 -3.77 -7.51 10.00
CA SER A 78 -2.41 -7.25 9.53
C SER A 78 -2.21 -7.62 8.06
N LEU A 79 -2.82 -8.71 7.57
CA LEU A 79 -2.82 -9.04 6.13
C LEU A 79 -3.52 -7.95 5.31
N LEU A 80 -4.70 -7.48 5.76
CA LEU A 80 -5.42 -6.37 5.13
C LEU A 80 -4.61 -5.06 5.15
N PHE A 81 -3.83 -4.84 6.21
CA PHE A 81 -2.92 -3.69 6.28
C PHE A 81 -1.78 -3.80 5.27
N ILE A 82 -1.11 -4.95 5.18
CA ILE A 82 -0.08 -5.21 4.15
C ILE A 82 -0.66 -5.02 2.75
N GLU A 83 -1.85 -5.56 2.51
CA GLU A 83 -2.55 -5.48 1.23
C GLU A 83 -2.87 -4.03 0.85
N GLY A 84 -3.48 -3.26 1.75
CA GLY A 84 -3.80 -1.86 1.53
C GLY A 84 -2.56 -1.00 1.31
N PHE A 85 -1.48 -1.27 2.05
CA PHE A 85 -0.21 -0.58 1.88
C PHE A 85 0.43 -0.91 0.52
N PHE A 86 0.44 -2.18 0.12
CA PHE A 86 0.98 -2.61 -1.17
C PHE A 86 0.16 -2.08 -2.35
N ASP A 87 -1.16 -2.04 -2.26
CA ASP A 87 -1.99 -1.48 -3.32
C ASP A 87 -1.81 0.05 -3.46
N ALA A 88 -1.48 0.75 -2.37
CA ALA A 88 -1.22 2.19 -2.40
C ALA A 88 0.20 2.52 -2.90
N GLU A 89 1.23 1.88 -2.32
CA GLU A 89 2.64 2.27 -2.45
C GLU A 89 3.51 1.20 -3.13
N GLY A 90 2.95 0.02 -3.37
CA GLY A 90 3.65 -1.12 -3.94
C GLY A 90 3.61 -1.13 -5.46
N CYS A 91 4.63 -1.76 -6.04
CA CYS A 91 4.68 -2.07 -7.46
C CYS A 91 5.29 -3.45 -7.70
N VAL A 92 4.93 -4.03 -8.86
CA VAL A 92 5.52 -5.27 -9.35
C VAL A 92 6.45 -4.96 -10.50
N LYS A 93 7.73 -5.27 -10.32
CA LYS A 93 8.77 -5.09 -11.33
C LYS A 93 9.04 -6.44 -12.00
N ILE A 94 8.78 -6.51 -13.31
CA ILE A 94 9.11 -7.67 -14.14
C ILE A 94 10.34 -7.33 -14.96
N ILE A 95 11.47 -7.94 -14.63
CA ILE A 95 12.77 -7.70 -15.26
C ILE A 95 13.03 -8.87 -16.22
N LYS A 96 13.00 -8.58 -17.53
CA LYS A 96 13.38 -9.54 -18.58
C LYS A 96 14.87 -9.38 -18.84
N GLU A 97 15.66 -10.38 -18.48
CA GLU A 97 17.09 -10.41 -18.76
C GLU A 97 17.33 -11.29 -19.99
N PRO A 98 18.16 -10.88 -20.97
CA PRO A 98 18.40 -11.66 -22.19
C PRO A 98 18.86 -13.10 -21.94
N VAL A 99 19.60 -13.32 -20.85
CA VAL A 99 20.16 -14.62 -20.46
C VAL A 99 19.19 -15.53 -19.72
N ARG A 100 18.00 -15.05 -19.34
CA ARG A 100 17.01 -15.82 -18.58
C ARG A 100 15.76 -16.10 -19.41
N ILE A 101 15.36 -17.36 -19.44
CA ILE A 101 14.08 -17.77 -20.02
C ILE A 101 12.90 -17.23 -19.19
N THR A 102 13.01 -17.28 -17.86
CA THR A 102 11.97 -16.80 -16.94
C THR A 102 12.30 -15.39 -16.44
N PRO A 103 11.38 -14.41 -16.56
CA PRO A 103 11.57 -13.08 -16.02
C PRO A 103 11.78 -13.10 -14.51
N LYS A 104 12.64 -12.19 -14.02
CA LYS A 104 12.78 -11.95 -12.58
C LYS A 104 11.64 -11.03 -12.13
N ILE A 105 10.87 -11.48 -11.16
CA ILE A 105 9.81 -10.68 -10.53
C ILE A 105 10.38 -10.10 -9.23
N CYS A 106 10.03 -8.85 -8.93
CA CYS A 106 10.34 -8.19 -7.68
C CYS A 106 9.10 -7.42 -7.22
N LEU A 107 8.70 -7.61 -5.98
CA LEU A 107 7.73 -6.73 -5.32
C LEU A 107 8.52 -5.63 -4.62
N ASP A 108 8.18 -4.37 -4.89
CA ASP A 108 8.88 -3.20 -4.33
C ASP A 108 7.84 -2.28 -3.70
N LEU A 109 7.99 -2.04 -2.40
CA LEU A 109 7.19 -1.06 -1.64
C LEU A 109 8.07 0.15 -1.34
N THR A 110 7.57 1.33 -1.64
CA THR A 110 8.34 2.57 -1.49
C THR A 110 7.69 3.54 -0.53
N ASN A 111 8.48 4.20 0.32
CA ASN A 111 7.98 5.28 1.15
C ASN A 111 9.12 6.23 1.54
N THR A 112 8.80 7.50 1.80
CA THR A 112 9.74 8.47 2.39
C THR A 112 9.86 8.29 3.89
N ASN A 113 8.85 7.73 4.56
CA ASN A 113 8.89 7.37 5.97
C ASN A 113 9.35 5.91 6.13
N LYS A 114 10.56 5.73 6.67
CA LYS A 114 11.15 4.42 6.93
C LYS A 114 10.34 3.61 7.95
N VAL A 115 9.73 4.25 8.94
CA VAL A 115 8.99 3.57 10.03
C VAL A 115 7.84 2.74 9.49
N TYR A 116 7.05 3.27 8.55
CA TYR A 116 5.97 2.49 7.94
C TYR A 116 6.49 1.25 7.19
N LEU A 117 7.65 1.35 6.53
CA LEU A 117 8.25 0.18 5.88
C LEU A 117 8.81 -0.82 6.89
N GLU A 118 9.28 -0.38 8.05
CA GLU A 118 9.72 -1.28 9.14
C GLU A 118 8.53 -2.06 9.71
N ILE A 119 7.39 -1.40 9.93
CA ILE A 119 6.14 -2.05 10.33
C ILE A 119 5.76 -3.13 9.30
N ILE A 120 5.74 -2.79 8.01
CA ILE A 120 5.43 -3.76 6.95
C ILE A 120 6.44 -4.90 6.92
N ARG A 121 7.74 -4.62 7.07
CA ARG A 121 8.78 -5.65 7.09
C ARG A 121 8.58 -6.63 8.25
N SER A 122 8.29 -6.13 9.45
CA SER A 122 8.03 -6.96 10.63
C SER A 122 6.80 -7.84 10.39
N LEU A 123 5.70 -7.28 9.91
CA LEU A 123 4.49 -8.05 9.61
C LEU A 123 4.72 -9.12 8.53
N LEU A 124 5.46 -8.79 7.47
CA LEU A 124 5.83 -9.77 6.42
C LEU A 124 6.61 -10.95 7.00
N GLN A 125 7.54 -10.69 7.90
CA GLN A 125 8.34 -11.71 8.55
C GLN A 125 7.50 -12.53 9.54
N GLU A 126 6.73 -11.90 10.41
CA GLU A 126 5.94 -12.56 11.46
C GLU A 126 4.79 -13.39 10.89
N ILE A 127 4.07 -12.86 9.91
CA ILE A 127 2.83 -13.45 9.41
C ILE A 127 3.10 -14.41 8.26
N LEU A 128 4.00 -14.03 7.36
CA LEU A 128 4.26 -14.76 6.13
C LEU A 128 5.66 -15.39 6.12
N GLY A 129 6.53 -15.17 7.11
CA GLY A 129 7.91 -15.66 7.06
C GLY A 129 8.68 -15.13 5.84
N ILE A 130 8.33 -13.93 5.37
CA ILE A 130 8.94 -13.31 4.20
C ILE A 130 10.03 -12.34 4.64
N GLU A 131 11.27 -12.68 4.29
CA GLU A 131 12.42 -11.79 4.45
C GLU A 131 12.43 -10.74 3.31
N ALA A 132 12.09 -9.49 3.63
CA ALA A 132 12.19 -8.36 2.72
C ALA A 132 13.45 -7.52 3.01
N ARG A 133 14.03 -6.93 1.95
CA ARG A 133 15.32 -6.23 2.03
C ARG A 133 15.21 -4.76 1.67
N TYR A 134 15.98 -3.94 2.37
CA TYR A 134 16.05 -2.51 2.09
C TYR A 134 17.01 -2.16 0.96
N SER A 135 16.67 -1.09 0.26
CA SER A 135 17.63 -0.23 -0.43
C SER A 135 17.18 1.22 -0.30
N ILE A 136 18.12 2.15 -0.43
CA ILE A 136 17.88 3.58 -0.24
C ILE A 136 18.16 4.29 -1.56
N GLN A 137 17.18 5.05 -2.03
CA GLN A 137 17.38 6.04 -3.06
C GLN A 137 17.67 7.38 -2.37
N LYS A 138 18.93 7.80 -2.38
CA LYS A 138 19.35 9.07 -1.78
C LYS A 138 18.65 10.24 -2.48
N ALA A 139 18.49 11.34 -1.74
CA ALA A 139 18.00 12.59 -2.32
C ALA A 139 18.87 13.02 -3.52
N PHE A 140 18.24 13.52 -4.58
CA PHE A 140 18.92 13.91 -5.81
C PHE A 140 18.12 14.98 -6.56
N MET A 141 18.77 15.67 -7.50
CA MET A 141 18.08 16.61 -8.40
C MET A 141 17.47 15.84 -9.57
N GLY A 142 16.15 15.99 -9.77
CA GLY A 142 15.46 15.39 -10.90
C GLY A 142 15.93 15.99 -12.23
N LYS A 143 15.73 15.26 -13.34
CA LYS A 143 16.03 15.76 -14.69
C LYS A 143 15.19 16.99 -15.07
N ASP A 144 14.07 17.17 -14.39
CA ASP A 144 13.16 18.31 -14.48
C ASP A 144 13.58 19.50 -13.59
N GLY A 145 14.74 19.41 -12.92
CA GLY A 145 15.26 20.48 -12.05
C GLY A 145 14.59 20.55 -10.67
N PHE A 146 13.71 19.60 -10.33
CA PHE A 146 13.05 19.57 -9.04
C PHE A 146 13.77 18.62 -8.05
N PRO A 147 13.98 19.04 -6.80
CA PRO A 147 14.63 18.20 -5.80
C PRO A 147 13.74 16.99 -5.46
N ARG A 148 14.36 15.81 -5.40
CA ARG A 148 13.73 14.57 -4.96
C ARG A 148 14.20 14.22 -3.56
N GLN A 149 13.24 13.90 -2.70
CA GLN A 149 13.53 13.46 -1.33
C GLN A 149 14.15 12.06 -1.33
N GLN A 150 14.77 11.71 -0.21
CA GLN A 150 15.20 10.34 0.03
C GLN A 150 13.99 9.41 0.09
N VAL A 151 14.08 8.27 -0.59
CA VAL A 151 13.06 7.24 -0.61
C VAL A 151 13.66 5.91 -0.18
N TYR A 152 12.92 5.18 0.63
CA TYR A 152 13.27 3.84 1.07
C TYR A 152 12.48 2.83 0.24
N HIS A 153 13.16 1.75 -0.16
CA HIS A 153 12.58 0.63 -0.90
C HIS A 153 12.63 -0.62 -0.03
N LEU A 154 11.49 -1.25 0.20
CA LEU A 154 11.39 -2.58 0.82
C LEU A 154 11.05 -3.59 -0.28
N ARG A 155 11.95 -4.55 -0.51
CA ARG A 155 11.86 -5.43 -1.68
C ARG A 155 11.81 -6.91 -1.34
N ILE A 156 10.93 -7.62 -2.03
CA ILE A 156 10.79 -9.08 -1.98
C ILE A 156 11.25 -9.63 -3.33
N TYR A 157 12.35 -10.39 -3.32
CA TYR A 157 12.97 -10.93 -4.53
C TYR A 157 12.94 -12.45 -4.64
N LYS A 158 12.84 -13.17 -3.51
CA LYS A 158 12.86 -14.63 -3.50
C LYS A 158 11.56 -15.14 -4.13
N ARG A 159 11.66 -15.97 -5.17
CA ARG A 159 10.48 -16.50 -5.90
C ARG A 159 9.45 -17.14 -4.97
N ALA A 160 9.89 -17.93 -4.00
CA ALA A 160 9.02 -18.55 -3.00
C ALA A 160 8.29 -17.51 -2.14
N SER A 161 8.97 -16.44 -1.73
CA SER A 161 8.37 -15.34 -0.96
C SER A 161 7.38 -14.53 -1.81
N ILE A 162 7.66 -14.32 -3.09
CA ILE A 162 6.74 -13.63 -4.01
C ILE A 162 5.48 -14.46 -4.20
N ARG A 163 5.61 -15.76 -4.46
CA ARG A 163 4.46 -16.67 -4.57
C ARG A 163 3.64 -16.65 -3.28
N LYS A 164 4.30 -16.83 -2.12
CA LYS A 164 3.64 -16.78 -0.82
C LYS A 164 2.92 -15.45 -0.56
N PHE A 165 3.51 -14.33 -0.96
CA PHE A 165 2.85 -13.03 -0.88
C PHE A 165 1.58 -13.00 -1.73
N LEU A 166 1.67 -13.35 -3.01
CA LEU A 166 0.54 -13.29 -3.94
C LEU A 166 -0.56 -14.32 -3.64
N GLU A 167 -0.24 -15.43 -2.98
CA GLU A 167 -1.22 -16.40 -2.48
C GLU A 167 -2.00 -15.91 -1.25
N ASN A 168 -1.44 -14.98 -0.48
CA ASN A 168 -2.02 -14.51 0.79
C ASN A 168 -2.55 -13.07 0.74
N ILE A 169 -2.23 -12.30 -0.30
CA ILE A 169 -2.57 -10.88 -0.44
C ILE A 169 -3.34 -10.67 -1.74
N GLU A 170 -4.59 -10.21 -1.65
CA GLU A 170 -5.47 -10.01 -2.80
C GLU A 170 -5.23 -8.63 -3.45
N THR A 171 -4.01 -8.41 -3.96
CA THR A 171 -3.61 -7.12 -4.54
C THR A 171 -4.35 -6.78 -5.83
N THR A 172 -4.58 -5.48 -6.05
CA THR A 172 -5.12 -4.93 -7.30
C THR A 172 -4.05 -4.71 -8.38
N LYS A 173 -2.75 -4.72 -8.02
CA LYS A 173 -1.66 -4.38 -8.95
C LYS A 173 -1.37 -5.44 -9.99
N VAL A 174 -1.57 -6.71 -9.65
CA VAL A 174 -1.19 -7.83 -10.52
C VAL A 174 -2.07 -9.05 -10.27
N LYS A 175 -2.60 -9.62 -11.36
CA LYS A 175 -3.12 -11.00 -11.41
C LYS A 175 -2.23 -11.76 -12.38
N LEU A 176 -1.27 -12.54 -11.90
CA LEU A 176 -0.42 -13.37 -12.77
C LEU A 176 -1.16 -14.68 -13.05
N PRO A 177 -1.55 -14.97 -14.31
CA PRO A 177 -1.97 -16.32 -14.66
C PRO A 177 -0.76 -17.26 -14.57
N GLY A 178 -0.86 -18.32 -13.76
CA GLY A 178 0.11 -19.42 -13.75
C GLY A 178 1.34 -19.27 -12.85
N LEU A 179 1.25 -18.48 -11.77
CA LEU A 179 2.12 -18.71 -10.60
C LEU A 179 1.54 -19.80 -9.71
#